data_AF-A0A8C4WJE4-F1
#
_entry.id   AF-A0A8C4WJE4-F1
#
_cell.length_a   1.000
_cell.length_b   1.000
_cell.length_c   1.000
_cell.angle_alpha   90.00
_cell.angle_beta   90.00
_cell.angle_gamma   90.00
#
_symmetry.space_group_name_H-M   'P 1'
#
loop_
_entity.id
_entity.type
_entity.pdbx_description
1 polymer ?
#
loop_
_entity_poly.entity_id
_entity_poly.type
_entity_poly.pdbx_seq_one_letter_code
_entity_poly.pdbx_strand_id
1 'polypeptide(L)'
;AELRARATASKTRVSPLICFVPADAMARIGAEQEVENLSGLSTSPEKDIFVVRDNGTTCLMAEFAAKLMVPYDVSASNYVDLITEEAEIPLARGAEVRGKCDTTESELQISWLDKVYTLKLYFVKESHNTTKRQEAVWKMNKIQFVYDSSERTYFRDAVNPGKHTANSHHLSALLTPAGKSYECQAQQTISLITSDHQRTVTLLLSEVRIQPFDISADFVFSEEHKCPVDEREQLEETLPLILGLILGLMIVITICIYHIHHKLTRFPRKSQKGF
;
A
#
# COMPACT_ATOMS: atom_id res chain seq x y z
N ALA A 1 -19.70 -95.76 8.73
CA ALA A 1 -19.12 -94.47 9.08
C ALA A 1 -19.82 -93.42 8.21
N GLU A 2 -21.04 -93.07 8.63
CA GLU A 2 -21.44 -91.72 9.07
C GLU A 2 -21.64 -90.76 7.89
N LEU A 3 -22.80 -90.77 7.24
CA LEU A 3 -24.09 -90.12 7.55
C LEU A 3 -24.15 -88.59 7.34
N ARG A 4 -24.92 -88.23 6.29
CA ARG A 4 -25.95 -87.16 6.16
C ARG A 4 -25.57 -85.68 6.44
N ALA A 5 -26.16 -84.65 5.82
CA ALA A 5 -26.98 -84.36 4.63
C ALA A 5 -27.69 -82.99 4.89
N ARG A 6 -28.14 -82.36 3.79
CA ARG A 6 -29.07 -81.19 3.65
C ARG A 6 -28.40 -79.80 3.64
N ALA A 7 -28.37 -79.02 2.54
CA ALA A 7 -29.36 -78.56 1.55
C ALA A 7 -30.33 -77.49 2.07
N THR A 8 -30.31 -76.29 1.45
CA THR A 8 -31.49 -75.59 0.88
C THR A 8 -31.09 -74.35 0.07
N ALA A 9 -31.84 -74.11 -1.00
CA ALA A 9 -31.69 -73.07 -2.02
C ALA A 9 -32.25 -71.70 -1.62
N SER A 10 -31.89 -70.63 -2.35
CA SER A 10 -32.87 -69.63 -2.79
C SER A 10 -32.35 -68.76 -3.94
N LYS A 11 -33.29 -68.41 -4.82
CA LYS A 11 -33.20 -67.75 -6.11
C LYS A 11 -33.82 -66.36 -5.95
N THR A 12 -33.16 -65.27 -6.31
CA THR A 12 -33.88 -64.01 -6.63
C THR A 12 -33.07 -63.08 -7.53
N ARG A 13 -33.67 -62.76 -8.67
CA ARG A 13 -33.28 -61.76 -9.66
C ARG A 13 -33.94 -60.43 -9.27
N VAL A 14 -33.20 -59.33 -9.14
CA VAL A 14 -33.74 -57.95 -9.13
C VAL A 14 -32.69 -56.97 -9.69
N SER A 15 -33.06 -56.25 -10.75
CA SER A 15 -32.41 -55.04 -11.32
C SER A 15 -32.61 -53.86 -10.34
N PRO A 16 -31.82 -52.75 -10.28
CA PRO A 16 -31.95 -51.70 -11.31
C PRO A 16 -30.82 -50.63 -11.40
N LEU A 17 -31.08 -49.67 -12.29
CA LEU A 17 -30.79 -48.22 -12.23
C LEU A 17 -29.51 -47.66 -12.89
N ILE A 18 -29.80 -46.98 -13.99
CA ILE A 18 -28.99 -46.04 -14.76
C ILE A 18 -28.85 -44.74 -13.97
N CYS A 19 -27.63 -44.22 -13.84
CA CYS A 19 -27.37 -42.80 -13.58
C CYS A 19 -26.45 -42.27 -14.69
N PHE A 20 -27.01 -41.46 -15.59
CA PHE A 20 -26.27 -40.59 -16.49
C PHE A 20 -25.67 -39.45 -15.66
N VAL A 21 -24.35 -39.28 -15.72
CA VAL A 21 -23.67 -38.07 -15.23
C VAL A 21 -23.35 -37.19 -16.45
N PRO A 22 -23.79 -35.93 -16.50
CA PRO A 22 -23.52 -35.03 -17.62
C PRO A 22 -22.03 -34.67 -17.69
N ALA A 23 -21.51 -34.67 -18.92
CA ALA A 23 -20.15 -34.25 -19.24
C ALA A 23 -20.08 -32.71 -19.28
N ASP A 24 -19.85 -32.10 -18.13
CA ASP A 24 -19.34 -30.72 -18.04
C ASP A 24 -18.07 -30.74 -17.19
N ALA A 25 -16.99 -31.24 -17.80
CA ALA A 25 -15.64 -31.01 -17.31
C ALA A 25 -15.26 -29.56 -17.68
N MET A 26 -15.62 -28.61 -16.81
CA MET A 26 -15.09 -27.25 -16.90
C MET A 26 -13.58 -27.29 -16.70
N ALA A 27 -12.86 -27.15 -17.80
CA ALA A 27 -11.48 -26.70 -17.80
C ALA A 27 -11.43 -25.30 -17.17
N ARG A 28 -11.05 -25.21 -15.89
CA ARG A 28 -10.53 -23.97 -15.32
C ARG A 28 -9.05 -23.92 -15.64
N ILE A 29 -8.74 -23.26 -16.75
CA ILE A 29 -7.40 -22.74 -17.02
C ILE A 29 -7.11 -21.76 -15.88
N GLY A 30 -6.16 -22.11 -15.01
CA GLY A 30 -5.56 -21.12 -14.12
C GLY A 30 -4.87 -20.10 -15.00
N ALA A 31 -5.32 -18.84 -14.94
CA ALA A 31 -4.59 -17.74 -15.54
C ALA A 31 -3.21 -17.68 -14.88
N GLU A 32 -2.16 -18.03 -15.62
CA GLU A 32 -0.79 -17.74 -15.22
C GLU A 32 -0.64 -16.22 -15.26
N GLN A 33 -0.44 -15.64 -14.07
CA GLN A 33 -0.24 -14.21 -13.90
C GLN A 33 1.16 -13.84 -14.39
N GLU A 34 1.24 -13.03 -15.45
CA GLU A 34 2.49 -12.55 -16.02
C GLU A 34 3.00 -11.34 -15.21
N VAL A 35 4.12 -11.53 -14.52
CA VAL A 35 4.73 -10.53 -13.63
C VAL A 35 6.04 -10.07 -14.27
N GLU A 36 6.12 -8.80 -14.66
CA GLU A 36 7.36 -8.21 -15.16
C GLU A 36 8.12 -7.52 -14.02
N ASN A 37 9.36 -7.95 -13.80
CA ASN A 37 10.26 -7.37 -12.80
C ASN A 37 10.86 -6.07 -13.37
N LEU A 38 10.28 -4.93 -13.00
CA LEU A 38 10.70 -3.59 -13.44
C LEU A 38 11.68 -2.91 -12.47
N SER A 39 12.27 -3.65 -11.54
CA SER A 39 13.14 -3.08 -10.48
C SER A 39 14.37 -2.33 -10.99
N GLY A 40 14.72 -2.48 -12.27
CA GLY A 40 15.76 -1.71 -12.94
C GLY A 40 15.38 -0.29 -13.39
N LEU A 41 14.10 0.09 -13.31
CA LEU A 41 13.60 1.41 -13.75
C LEU A 41 13.52 2.44 -12.62
N SER A 42 13.59 2.02 -11.35
CA SER A 42 13.57 2.93 -10.21
C SER A 42 14.90 3.69 -10.07
N THR A 43 14.82 5.01 -9.92
CA THR A 43 15.98 5.89 -9.74
C THR A 43 16.53 5.88 -8.31
N SER A 44 15.75 5.40 -7.32
CA SER A 44 16.14 5.32 -5.91
C SER A 44 16.48 3.87 -5.53
N PRO A 45 17.60 3.61 -4.83
CA PRO A 45 18.00 2.25 -4.46
C PRO A 45 17.06 1.59 -3.44
N GLU A 46 16.26 2.38 -2.71
CA GLU A 46 15.34 1.90 -1.67
C GLU A 46 13.90 1.73 -2.16
N LYS A 47 13.59 2.22 -3.38
CA LYS A 47 12.26 2.22 -3.98
C LYS A 47 12.19 1.20 -5.10
N ASP A 48 11.08 0.49 -5.19
CA ASP A 48 10.84 -0.49 -6.25
C ASP A 48 9.44 -0.32 -6.85
N ILE A 49 9.25 -0.80 -8.08
CA ILE A 49 8.01 -0.69 -8.86
C ILE A 49 7.39 -2.07 -8.99
N PHE A 50 6.16 -2.19 -8.51
CA PHE A 50 5.37 -3.41 -8.52
C PHE A 50 4.19 -3.26 -9.47
N VAL A 51 4.08 -4.19 -10.41
CA VAL A 51 2.99 -4.22 -11.39
C VAL A 51 2.29 -5.56 -11.31
N VAL A 52 0.97 -5.52 -11.18
CA VAL A 52 0.11 -6.69 -11.22
C VAL A 52 -0.71 -6.60 -12.50
N ARG A 53 -0.65 -7.66 -13.30
CA ARG A 53 -1.44 -7.80 -14.52
C ARG A 53 -2.58 -8.77 -14.33
N ASP A 54 -3.69 -8.47 -14.99
CA ASP A 54 -4.82 -9.36 -15.19
C ASP A 54 -5.22 -9.32 -16.66
N ASN A 55 -5.37 -10.49 -17.29
CA ASN A 55 -5.71 -10.65 -18.70
C ASN A 55 -4.86 -9.81 -19.68
N GLY A 56 -3.56 -9.63 -19.39
CA GLY A 56 -2.62 -8.85 -20.21
C GLY A 56 -2.64 -7.35 -19.97
N THR A 57 -3.53 -6.84 -19.11
CA THR A 57 -3.63 -5.42 -18.75
C THR A 57 -3.18 -5.18 -17.32
N THR A 58 -2.59 -4.01 -17.07
CA THR A 58 -2.17 -3.56 -15.75
C THR A 58 -3.40 -3.24 -14.92
N CYS A 59 -3.56 -3.93 -13.79
CA CYS A 59 -4.73 -3.77 -12.94
C CYS A 59 -4.40 -3.15 -11.58
N LEU A 60 -3.15 -3.29 -11.12
CA LEU A 60 -2.63 -2.61 -9.93
C LEU A 60 -1.18 -2.22 -10.19
N MET A 61 -0.83 -0.99 -9.82
CA MET A 61 0.52 -0.47 -9.91
C MET A 61 0.89 0.20 -8.58
N ALA A 62 2.09 -0.10 -8.08
CA ALA A 62 2.59 0.47 -6.84
C ALA A 62 4.08 0.76 -6.98
N GLU A 63 4.52 1.85 -6.39
CA GLU A 63 5.91 2.25 -6.31
C GLU A 63 6.11 2.81 -4.90
N PHE A 64 7.02 2.23 -4.11
CA PHE A 64 7.30 2.71 -2.75
C PHE A 64 8.61 2.15 -2.22
N ALA A 65 9.13 2.80 -1.19
CA ALA A 65 10.17 2.27 -0.31
C ALA A 65 9.54 1.77 0.98
N ALA A 66 9.98 0.61 1.47
CA ALA A 66 9.48 0.04 2.72
C ALA A 66 10.58 -0.61 3.55
N LYS A 67 10.47 -0.46 4.88
CA LYS A 67 11.32 -1.09 5.88
C LYS A 67 10.45 -1.64 7.01
N LEU A 68 10.78 -2.83 7.50
CA LEU A 68 10.07 -3.45 8.61
C LEU A 68 10.98 -3.55 9.82
N MET A 69 10.54 -2.98 10.94
CA MET A 69 11.19 -3.09 12.24
C MET A 69 10.49 -4.18 13.03
N VAL A 70 11.18 -5.31 13.23
CA VAL A 70 10.63 -6.50 13.89
C VAL A 70 11.35 -6.72 15.22
N PRO A 71 10.67 -6.56 16.37
CA PRO A 71 11.26 -6.91 17.65
C PRO A 71 11.33 -8.45 17.81
N TYR A 72 12.46 -8.96 18.27
CA TYR A 72 12.68 -10.38 18.55
C TYR A 72 13.51 -10.57 19.83
N ASP A 73 13.36 -11.71 20.49
CA ASP A 73 14.08 -11.96 21.74
C ASP A 73 15.39 -12.70 21.48
N VAL A 74 16.44 -12.29 22.18
CA VAL A 74 17.75 -12.97 22.22
C VAL A 74 18.13 -13.30 23.65
N SER A 75 18.96 -14.32 23.83
CA SER A 75 19.50 -14.66 25.15
C SER A 75 20.50 -13.58 25.58
N ALA A 76 20.32 -13.03 26.78
CA ALA A 76 21.29 -12.16 27.40
C ALA A 76 22.63 -12.90 27.64
N SER A 77 23.69 -12.15 27.96
CA SER A 77 25.02 -12.72 28.22
C SER A 77 25.07 -13.73 29.36
N ASN A 78 24.12 -13.67 30.30
CA ASN A 78 23.98 -14.63 31.38
C ASN A 78 23.24 -15.93 30.97
N TYR A 79 22.77 -16.01 29.72
CA TYR A 79 22.04 -17.15 29.14
C TYR A 79 20.71 -17.51 29.84
N VAL A 80 20.24 -16.67 30.76
CA VAL A 80 19.01 -16.90 31.54
C VAL A 80 17.95 -15.86 31.21
N ASP A 81 18.36 -14.59 31.08
CA ASP A 81 17.43 -13.50 30.79
C ASP A 81 17.23 -13.35 29.27
N LEU A 82 16.03 -12.91 28.87
CA LEU A 82 15.73 -12.52 27.50
C LEU A 82 15.83 -11.01 27.38
N ILE A 83 16.46 -10.54 26.31
CA ILE A 83 16.44 -9.14 25.89
C ILE A 83 15.79 -9.04 24.51
N THR A 84 15.07 -7.95 24.27
CA THR A 84 14.46 -7.69 22.97
C THR A 84 15.41 -6.86 22.11
N GLU A 85 15.76 -7.39 20.94
CA GLU A 85 16.45 -6.68 19.86
C GLU A 85 15.47 -6.33 18.74
N GLU A 86 15.90 -5.46 17.83
CA GLU A 86 15.09 -5.00 16.71
C GLU A 86 15.80 -5.30 15.38
N ALA A 87 15.14 -6.09 14.53
CA ALA A 87 15.60 -6.39 13.18
C ALA A 87 15.03 -5.36 12.20
N GLU A 88 15.91 -4.72 11.44
CA GLU A 88 15.53 -3.82 10.33
C GLU A 88 15.60 -4.59 9.00
N ILE A 89 14.44 -4.91 8.45
CA ILE A 89 14.29 -5.69 7.22
C ILE A 89 13.86 -4.74 6.09
N PRO A 90 14.77 -4.32 5.20
CA PRO A 90 14.41 -3.52 4.04
C PRO A 90 13.70 -4.38 2.99
N LEU A 91 12.81 -3.74 2.23
CA LEU A 91 12.26 -4.35 1.03
C LEU A 91 13.38 -4.50 -0.02
N ALA A 92 13.62 -5.73 -0.46
CA ALA A 92 14.66 -6.01 -1.44
C ALA A 92 14.19 -5.72 -2.87
N ARG A 93 15.10 -5.18 -3.70
CA ARG A 93 14.85 -5.02 -5.14
C ARG A 93 14.69 -6.37 -5.82
N GLY A 94 13.80 -6.43 -6.81
CA GLY A 94 13.54 -7.66 -7.56
C GLY A 94 12.75 -8.69 -6.77
N ALA A 95 11.97 -8.25 -5.78
CA ALA A 95 11.04 -9.10 -5.05
C ALA A 95 10.02 -9.75 -6.00
N GLU A 96 9.61 -10.99 -5.69
CA GLU A 96 8.53 -11.66 -6.42
C GLU A 96 7.21 -10.99 -6.08
N VAL A 97 6.54 -10.46 -7.11
CA VAL A 97 5.23 -9.83 -7.00
C VAL A 97 4.15 -10.82 -7.40
N ARG A 98 3.04 -10.83 -6.68
CA ARG A 98 1.79 -11.48 -7.04
C ARG A 98 0.65 -10.56 -6.66
N GLY A 99 -0.51 -10.72 -7.26
CA GLY A 99 -1.66 -9.94 -6.84
C GLY A 99 -2.97 -10.45 -7.39
N LYS A 100 -4.04 -9.86 -6.90
CA LYS A 100 -5.39 -10.10 -7.41
C LYS A 100 -6.08 -8.77 -7.58
N CYS A 101 -6.77 -8.64 -8.69
CA CYS A 101 -7.53 -7.45 -9.00
C CYS A 101 -8.98 -7.85 -9.19
N ASP A 102 -9.85 -7.32 -8.35
CA ASP A 102 -11.29 -7.33 -8.53
C ASP A 102 -11.77 -5.88 -8.66
N THR A 103 -13.04 -5.72 -8.98
CA THR A 103 -13.75 -4.45 -9.07
C THR A 103 -13.82 -3.71 -7.73
N THR A 104 -13.91 -4.43 -6.60
CA THR A 104 -14.07 -3.86 -5.25
C THR A 104 -12.92 -4.18 -4.30
N GLU A 105 -12.20 -5.26 -4.52
CA GLU A 105 -11.10 -5.70 -3.67
C GLU A 105 -9.86 -5.93 -4.53
N SER A 106 -8.70 -5.56 -4.03
CA SER A 106 -7.44 -5.94 -4.67
C SER A 106 -6.36 -6.25 -3.63
N GLU A 107 -5.45 -7.12 -4.03
CA GLU A 107 -4.37 -7.65 -3.18
C GLU A 107 -3.05 -7.48 -3.92
N LEU A 108 -2.06 -6.90 -3.25
CA LEU A 108 -0.67 -6.89 -3.67
C LEU A 108 0.14 -7.73 -2.68
N GLN A 109 0.79 -8.77 -3.17
CA GLN A 109 1.69 -9.63 -2.42
C GLN A 109 3.11 -9.47 -2.96
N ILE A 110 4.04 -9.12 -2.08
CA ILE A 110 5.46 -8.95 -2.39
C ILE A 110 6.25 -9.91 -1.52
N SER A 111 7.05 -10.77 -2.13
CA SER A 111 7.82 -11.80 -1.44
C SER A 111 9.30 -11.68 -1.81
N TRP A 112 10.19 -11.68 -0.82
CA TRP A 112 11.63 -11.60 -1.06
C TRP A 112 12.39 -12.57 -0.17
N LEU A 113 13.68 -12.75 -0.49
CA LEU A 113 14.57 -13.72 0.14
C LEU A 113 13.96 -15.14 0.11
N ASP A 114 13.78 -15.69 -1.09
CA ASP A 114 13.20 -17.04 -1.30
C ASP A 114 11.87 -17.29 -0.57
N LYS A 115 11.02 -16.25 -0.48
CA LYS A 115 9.70 -16.26 0.19
C LYS A 115 9.76 -16.41 1.70
N VAL A 116 10.92 -16.18 2.32
CA VAL A 116 11.04 -16.04 3.78
C VAL A 116 10.22 -14.87 4.28
N TYR A 117 10.27 -13.74 3.55
CA TYR A 117 9.49 -12.55 3.85
C TYR A 117 8.38 -12.38 2.84
N THR A 118 7.19 -12.05 3.31
CA THR A 118 6.03 -11.77 2.47
C THR A 118 5.21 -10.62 3.06
N LEU A 119 5.13 -9.51 2.33
CA LEU A 119 4.27 -8.38 2.63
C LEU A 119 3.02 -8.45 1.74
N LYS A 120 1.85 -8.37 2.35
CA LYS A 120 0.57 -8.33 1.65
C LYS A 120 -0.20 -7.07 2.01
N LEU A 121 -0.59 -6.33 0.98
CA LEU A 121 -1.40 -5.12 1.09
C LEU A 121 -2.78 -5.42 0.50
N TYR A 122 -3.83 -5.06 1.23
CA TYR A 122 -5.21 -5.25 0.82
C TYR A 122 -5.89 -3.90 0.65
N PHE A 123 -6.57 -3.75 -0.47
CA PHE A 123 -7.28 -2.54 -0.84
C PHE A 123 -8.75 -2.84 -1.05
N VAL A 124 -9.59 -1.90 -0.65
CA VAL A 124 -11.04 -1.95 -0.88
C VAL A 124 -11.51 -0.66 -1.51
N LYS A 125 -12.41 -0.77 -2.49
CA LYS A 125 -13.11 0.34 -3.14
C LYS A 125 -14.56 0.36 -2.66
N GLU A 126 -14.92 1.44 -1.98
CA GLU A 126 -16.25 1.66 -1.41
C GLU A 126 -16.95 2.75 -2.21
N SER A 127 -18.21 2.51 -2.61
CA SER A 127 -19.05 3.52 -3.27
C SER A 127 -19.99 4.13 -2.25
N HIS A 128 -19.87 5.42 -1.97
CA HIS A 128 -20.82 6.10 -1.10
C HIS A 128 -21.94 6.74 -1.94
N ASN A 129 -23.17 6.24 -1.77
CA ASN A 129 -24.36 6.84 -2.39
C ASN A 129 -24.78 8.05 -1.55
N THR A 130 -24.13 9.19 -1.76
CA THR A 130 -24.66 10.45 -1.22
C THR A 130 -25.73 11.00 -2.15
N THR A 131 -26.74 11.69 -1.60
CA THR A 131 -27.88 12.25 -2.33
C THR A 131 -27.51 13.31 -3.39
N LYS A 132 -26.22 13.64 -3.55
CA LYS A 132 -25.75 14.64 -4.51
C LYS A 132 -24.66 14.15 -5.47
N ARG A 133 -23.97 13.03 -5.22
CA ARG A 133 -22.99 12.43 -6.14
C ARG A 133 -22.60 11.02 -5.69
N GLN A 134 -22.41 10.12 -6.66
CA GLN A 134 -21.75 8.83 -6.42
C GLN A 134 -20.25 9.10 -6.30
N GLU A 135 -19.73 9.17 -5.07
CA GLU A 135 -18.30 9.33 -4.83
C GLU A 135 -17.76 7.99 -4.34
N ALA A 136 -17.03 7.31 -5.22
CA ALA A 136 -16.31 6.10 -4.86
C ALA A 136 -14.92 6.48 -4.34
N VAL A 137 -14.51 5.85 -3.25
CA VAL A 137 -13.24 6.06 -2.58
C VAL A 137 -12.63 4.69 -2.34
N TRP A 138 -11.33 4.56 -2.52
CA TRP A 138 -10.59 3.37 -2.13
C TRP A 138 -9.65 3.67 -0.97
N LYS A 139 -9.34 2.63 -0.20
CA LYS A 139 -8.43 2.68 0.94
C LYS A 139 -7.69 1.37 1.11
N MET A 140 -6.52 1.43 1.73
CA MET A 140 -5.83 0.25 2.24
C MET A 140 -6.43 -0.12 3.59
N ASN A 141 -7.06 -1.29 3.67
CA ASN A 141 -7.84 -1.72 4.84
C ASN A 141 -7.13 -2.78 5.69
N LYS A 142 -6.14 -3.47 5.13
CA LYS A 142 -5.39 -4.49 5.84
C LYS A 142 -3.97 -4.60 5.29
N ILE A 143 -3.04 -4.84 6.18
CA ILE A 143 -1.66 -5.25 5.89
C ILE A 143 -1.39 -6.55 6.63
N GLN A 144 -0.72 -7.47 5.97
CA GLN A 144 -0.20 -8.69 6.58
C GLN A 144 1.28 -8.82 6.24
N PHE A 145 2.10 -9.05 7.25
CA PHE A 145 3.50 -9.38 7.08
C PHE A 145 3.79 -10.77 7.64
N VAL A 146 4.37 -11.64 6.82
CA VAL A 146 4.80 -12.98 7.18
C VAL A 146 6.31 -13.03 7.13
N TYR A 147 6.95 -13.52 8.19
CA TYR A 147 8.40 -13.64 8.28
C TYR A 147 8.79 -14.92 9.01
N ASP A 148 10.00 -15.42 8.74
CA ASP A 148 10.61 -16.52 9.48
C ASP A 148 11.83 -16.00 10.27
N SER A 149 11.75 -16.04 11.60
CA SER A 149 12.84 -15.64 12.50
C SER A 149 13.94 -16.71 12.61
N SER A 150 13.80 -17.85 11.92
CA SER A 150 14.87 -18.84 11.75
C SER A 150 15.93 -18.40 10.74
N GLU A 151 15.61 -17.41 9.91
CA GLU A 151 16.52 -16.77 8.98
C GLU A 151 17.53 -15.90 9.75
N ARG A 152 18.84 -16.05 9.46
CA ARG A 152 19.93 -15.51 10.29
C ARG A 152 20.56 -14.20 9.79
N THR A 153 20.17 -13.70 8.62
CA THR A 153 20.63 -12.42 8.07
C THR A 153 20.22 -11.29 8.99
N TYR A 154 18.94 -11.25 9.39
CA TYR A 154 18.39 -10.19 10.23
C TYR A 154 18.10 -10.64 11.67
N PHE A 155 17.79 -11.92 11.91
CA PHE A 155 17.51 -12.44 13.25
C PHE A 155 18.72 -13.22 13.77
N ARG A 156 19.60 -12.54 14.50
CA ARG A 156 20.79 -13.18 15.07
C ARG A 156 20.46 -13.79 16.42
N ASP A 157 20.70 -15.08 16.58
CA ASP A 157 20.53 -15.80 17.85
C ASP A 157 19.11 -15.65 18.46
N ALA A 158 18.09 -15.58 17.60
CA ALA A 158 16.70 -15.46 18.02
C ALA A 158 16.27 -16.66 18.88
N VAL A 159 15.62 -16.36 20.00
CA VAL A 159 15.04 -17.35 20.90
C VAL A 159 13.68 -17.77 20.36
N ASN A 160 13.46 -19.09 20.26
CA ASN A 160 12.27 -19.70 19.67
C ASN A 160 12.03 -19.26 18.21
N PRO A 161 12.98 -19.53 17.30
CA PRO A 161 12.84 -19.14 15.91
C PRO A 161 11.70 -19.89 15.22
N GLY A 162 11.06 -19.23 14.26
CA GLY A 162 10.02 -19.85 13.46
C GLY A 162 9.24 -18.85 12.61
N LYS A 163 8.17 -19.35 12.00
CA LYS A 163 7.30 -18.56 11.14
C LYS A 163 6.28 -17.77 11.96
N HIS A 164 6.27 -16.46 11.74
CA HIS A 164 5.35 -15.53 12.40
C HIS A 164 4.50 -14.80 11.37
N THR A 165 3.39 -14.23 11.84
CA THR A 165 2.53 -13.38 11.03
C THR A 165 2.12 -12.18 11.87
N ALA A 166 2.27 -10.98 11.31
CA ALA A 166 1.82 -9.73 11.89
C ALA A 166 0.73 -9.13 10.99
N ASN A 167 -0.32 -8.58 11.59
CA ASN A 167 -1.45 -8.01 10.86
C ASN A 167 -1.79 -6.61 11.40
N SER A 168 -2.23 -5.73 10.51
CA SER A 168 -2.80 -4.45 10.93
C SER A 168 -4.19 -4.66 11.56
N HIS A 169 -4.57 -3.80 12.50
CA HIS A 169 -5.88 -3.82 13.15
C HIS A 169 -6.70 -2.57 12.77
N HIS A 170 -7.89 -2.74 12.19
CA HIS A 170 -8.80 -1.65 11.75
C HIS A 170 -8.10 -0.56 10.93
N LEU A 171 -7.27 -0.95 9.96
CA LEU A 171 -6.54 0.00 9.13
C LEU A 171 -7.48 0.72 8.15
N SER A 172 -7.27 2.01 8.00
CA SER A 172 -7.90 2.84 6.97
C SER A 172 -6.87 3.87 6.50
N ALA A 173 -5.94 3.41 5.68
CA ALA A 173 -4.84 4.22 5.16
C ALA A 173 -5.03 4.53 3.66
N LEU A 174 -4.30 5.53 3.16
CA LEU A 174 -4.25 5.89 1.73
C LEU A 174 -5.63 6.19 1.12
N LEU A 175 -6.50 6.87 1.88
CA LEU A 175 -7.83 7.25 1.41
C LEU A 175 -7.73 8.08 0.14
N THR A 176 -8.30 7.58 -0.95
CA THR A 176 -8.12 8.18 -2.28
C THR A 176 -9.39 8.04 -3.12
N PRO A 177 -9.80 9.09 -3.86
CA PRO A 177 -10.93 8.98 -4.80
C PRO A 177 -10.69 7.90 -5.87
N ALA A 178 -11.75 7.22 -6.30
CA ALA A 178 -11.70 6.27 -7.40
C ALA A 178 -11.18 6.93 -8.70
N GLY A 179 -10.40 6.17 -9.48
CA GLY A 179 -9.76 6.67 -10.70
C GLY A 179 -8.52 7.56 -10.48
N LYS A 180 -8.09 7.78 -9.23
CA LYS A 180 -6.85 8.51 -8.91
C LYS A 180 -5.79 7.60 -8.30
N SER A 181 -4.53 7.97 -8.49
CA SER A 181 -3.39 7.39 -7.79
C SER A 181 -3.15 8.12 -6.47
N TYR A 182 -2.69 7.43 -5.43
CA TYR A 182 -2.25 8.07 -4.20
C TYR A 182 -0.76 8.40 -4.27
N GLU A 183 -0.36 9.59 -3.87
CA GLU A 183 1.04 10.01 -3.81
C GLU A 183 1.40 10.61 -2.44
N CYS A 184 2.49 10.15 -1.83
CA CYS A 184 2.98 10.67 -0.56
C CYS A 184 4.50 10.48 -0.44
N GLN A 185 5.23 11.58 -0.33
CA GLN A 185 6.68 11.59 -0.13
C GLN A 185 7.03 11.35 1.35
N ALA A 186 6.23 11.88 2.27
CA ALA A 186 6.44 11.71 3.70
C ALA A 186 6.43 10.24 4.15
N GLN A 187 7.32 9.89 5.09
CA GLN A 187 7.38 8.56 5.69
C GLN A 187 6.17 8.33 6.61
N GLN A 188 5.47 7.22 6.36
CA GLN A 188 4.33 6.74 7.14
C GLN A 188 4.78 5.57 8.02
N THR A 189 4.27 5.56 9.25
CA THR A 189 4.56 4.50 10.24
C THR A 189 3.27 3.75 10.54
N ILE A 190 3.25 2.45 10.24
CA ILE A 190 2.08 1.58 10.41
C ILE A 190 2.43 0.43 11.35
N SER A 191 1.70 0.30 12.45
CA SER A 191 1.89 -0.78 13.42
C SER A 191 1.10 -2.03 13.04
N LEU A 192 1.77 -3.18 13.08
CA LEU A 192 1.22 -4.51 12.84
C LEU A 192 1.36 -5.32 14.13
N ILE A 193 0.31 -6.02 14.53
CA ILE A 193 0.30 -6.84 15.73
C ILE A 193 0.57 -8.29 15.34
N THR A 194 1.52 -8.95 16.01
CA THR A 194 1.80 -10.37 15.79
C THR A 194 0.61 -11.24 16.18
N SER A 195 0.46 -12.41 15.54
CA SER A 195 -0.66 -13.33 15.80
C SER A 195 -0.73 -13.86 17.24
N ASP A 196 0.39 -13.86 17.97
CA ASP A 196 0.45 -14.17 19.39
C ASP A 196 0.05 -12.99 20.30
N HIS A 197 -0.23 -11.80 19.72
CA HIS A 197 -0.55 -10.55 20.38
C HIS A 197 0.50 -10.07 21.40
N GLN A 198 1.75 -10.55 21.30
CA GLN A 198 2.81 -10.20 22.23
C GLN A 198 3.69 -9.07 21.73
N ARG A 199 3.78 -8.87 20.41
CA ARG A 199 4.73 -7.95 19.80
C ARG A 199 4.08 -7.07 18.74
N THR A 200 4.68 -5.90 18.55
CA THR A 200 4.29 -4.94 17.51
C THR A 200 5.41 -4.82 16.51
N VAL A 201 5.14 -5.19 15.26
CA VAL A 201 6.02 -4.95 14.12
C VAL A 201 5.69 -3.60 13.52
N THR A 202 6.67 -2.80 13.18
CA THR A 202 6.46 -1.48 12.58
C THR A 202 6.84 -1.51 11.10
N LEU A 203 5.90 -1.15 10.23
CA LEU A 203 6.14 -0.90 8.81
C LEU A 203 6.38 0.59 8.60
N LEU A 204 7.56 0.94 8.10
CA LEU A 204 7.90 2.25 7.59
C LEU A 204 7.69 2.24 6.08
N LEU A 205 6.86 3.16 5.58
CA LEU A 205 6.47 3.25 4.18
C LEU A 205 6.71 4.69 3.68
N SER A 206 7.51 4.90 2.65
CA SER A 206 7.86 6.24 2.15
C SER A 206 7.90 6.28 0.62
N GLU A 207 7.90 7.50 0.06
CA GLU A 207 7.92 7.73 -1.41
C GLU A 207 6.82 6.93 -2.13
N VAL A 208 5.63 6.92 -1.56
CA VAL A 208 4.51 6.08 -1.99
C VAL A 208 3.84 6.68 -3.20
N ARG A 209 3.71 5.87 -4.25
CA ARG A 209 2.81 6.10 -5.37
C ARG A 209 2.05 4.82 -5.69
N ILE A 210 0.74 4.78 -5.48
CA ILE A 210 -0.03 3.54 -5.61
C ILE A 210 -1.41 3.76 -6.20
N GLN A 211 -1.81 2.86 -7.11
CA GLN A 211 -3.12 2.83 -7.71
C GLN A 211 -3.60 1.37 -7.80
N PRO A 212 -4.51 0.95 -6.90
CA PRO A 212 -4.99 -0.42 -6.82
C PRO A 212 -6.22 -0.72 -7.68
N PHE A 213 -6.84 0.31 -8.28
CA PHE A 213 -8.06 0.20 -9.08
C PHE A 213 -8.07 1.19 -10.25
N ASP A 214 -8.93 0.93 -11.23
CA ASP A 214 -9.32 1.87 -12.28
C ASP A 214 -8.12 2.43 -13.08
N ILE A 215 -7.10 1.59 -13.33
CA ILE A 215 -5.97 1.95 -14.19
C ILE A 215 -6.44 1.99 -15.65
N SER A 216 -6.23 3.12 -16.31
CA SER A 216 -6.72 3.36 -17.68
C SER A 216 -5.69 3.03 -18.76
N ALA A 217 -4.40 3.05 -18.43
CA ALA A 217 -3.30 2.79 -19.36
C ALA A 217 -2.20 1.95 -18.69
N ASP A 218 -1.61 1.03 -19.45
CA ASP A 218 -0.54 0.17 -18.94
C ASP A 218 0.67 0.99 -18.50
N PHE A 219 1.21 0.64 -17.33
CA PHE A 219 2.39 1.26 -16.73
C PHE A 219 2.30 2.79 -16.49
N VAL A 220 1.08 3.35 -16.47
CA VAL A 220 0.87 4.78 -16.26
C VAL A 220 -0.14 4.99 -15.14
N PHE A 221 0.30 5.70 -14.10
CA PHE A 221 -0.58 6.16 -13.04
C PHE A 221 -1.56 7.23 -13.55
N SER A 222 -2.77 7.22 -13.01
CA SER A 222 -3.76 8.28 -13.20
C SER A 222 -3.41 9.52 -12.36
N GLU A 223 -4.22 10.58 -12.49
CA GLU A 223 -4.07 11.83 -11.73
C GLU A 223 -3.79 11.55 -10.24
N GLU A 224 -2.78 12.22 -9.70
CA GLU A 224 -2.33 12.04 -8.34
C GLU A 224 -3.27 12.68 -7.31
N HIS A 225 -3.42 12.01 -6.17
CA HIS A 225 -4.04 12.50 -4.96
C HIS A 225 -2.97 12.53 -3.87
N LYS A 226 -2.50 13.73 -3.56
CA LYS A 226 -1.45 13.93 -2.56
C LYS A 226 -1.96 13.68 -1.15
N CYS A 227 -1.09 13.15 -0.30
CA CYS A 227 -1.42 12.95 1.09
C CYS A 227 -1.51 14.28 1.87
N PRO A 228 -2.33 14.36 2.93
CA PRO A 228 -2.48 15.58 3.72
C PRO A 228 -1.18 16.08 4.37
N VAL A 229 -0.19 15.21 4.57
CA VAL A 229 1.09 15.58 5.20
C VAL A 229 1.91 16.42 4.23
N ASP A 230 2.13 15.95 3.00
CA ASP A 230 2.85 16.68 1.96
C ASP A 230 2.17 18.02 1.63
N GLU A 231 0.84 18.06 1.62
CA GLU A 231 0.10 19.31 1.40
C GLU A 231 0.37 20.35 2.51
N ARG A 232 0.56 19.89 3.76
CA ARG A 232 0.85 20.77 4.90
C ARG A 232 2.27 21.31 4.82
N GLU A 233 3.24 20.46 4.54
CA GLU A 233 4.63 20.88 4.36
C GLU A 233 4.75 21.91 3.23
N GLN A 234 4.10 21.65 2.09
CA GLN A 234 4.08 22.60 0.97
C GLN A 234 3.45 23.95 1.37
N LEU A 235 2.38 23.94 2.18
CA LEU A 235 1.74 25.15 2.66
C LEU A 235 2.68 25.94 3.59
N GLU A 236 3.38 25.26 4.51
CA GLU A 236 4.31 25.88 5.44
C GLU A 236 5.52 26.51 4.75
N GLU A 237 6.02 25.89 3.67
CA GLU A 237 7.09 26.47 2.85
C GLU A 237 6.61 27.68 2.02
N THR A 238 5.38 27.62 1.52
CA THR A 238 4.85 28.66 0.62
C THR A 238 4.37 29.90 1.38
N LEU A 239 3.87 29.73 2.61
CA LEU A 239 3.34 30.80 3.45
C LEU A 239 4.31 31.97 3.68
N PRO A 240 5.58 31.78 4.12
CA PRO A 240 6.52 32.88 4.31
C PRO A 240 6.85 33.61 3.00
N LEU A 241 6.87 32.90 1.86
CA LEU A 241 7.13 33.51 0.56
C LEU A 241 5.98 34.42 0.13
N ILE A 242 4.73 33.96 0.28
CA ILE A 242 3.54 34.78 -0.01
C ILE A 242 3.49 36.00 0.92
N LEU A 243 3.72 35.82 2.23
CA LEU A 243 3.71 36.91 3.19
C LEU A 243 4.83 37.93 2.90
N GLY A 244 6.01 37.46 2.53
CA GLY A 244 7.13 38.31 2.12
C GLY A 244 6.81 39.13 0.87
N LEU A 245 6.18 38.52 -0.14
CA LEU A 245 5.77 39.21 -1.36
C LEU A 245 4.70 40.27 -1.08
N ILE A 246 3.69 39.97 -0.27
CA ILE A 246 2.63 40.93 0.10
C ILE A 246 3.24 42.11 0.88
N LEU A 247 4.07 41.84 1.89
CA LEU A 247 4.71 42.88 2.69
C LEU A 247 5.65 43.75 1.84
N GLY A 248 6.46 43.14 0.97
CA GLY A 248 7.34 43.86 0.05
C GLY A 248 6.56 44.79 -0.88
N LEU A 249 5.46 44.30 -1.46
CA LEU A 249 4.60 45.07 -2.36
C LEU A 249 3.93 46.24 -1.63
N MET A 250 3.48 46.03 -0.39
CA MET A 250 2.92 47.10 0.45
C MET A 250 3.95 48.21 0.77
N ILE A 251 5.19 47.84 1.04
CA ILE A 251 6.28 48.81 1.28
C ILE A 251 6.54 49.65 0.02
N VAL A 252 6.66 49.00 -1.14
CA VAL A 252 6.87 49.70 -2.42
C VAL A 252 5.74 50.67 -2.72
N ILE A 253 4.47 50.24 -2.55
CA ILE A 253 3.31 51.12 -2.73
C ILE A 253 3.39 52.32 -1.78
N THR A 254 3.70 52.10 -0.51
CA THR A 254 3.78 53.17 0.50
C THR A 254 4.87 54.19 0.15
N ILE A 255 6.03 53.73 -0.32
CA ILE A 255 7.14 54.59 -0.78
C ILE A 255 6.73 55.39 -2.03
N CYS A 256 6.07 54.76 -3.00
CA CYS A 256 5.58 55.44 -4.20
C CYS A 256 4.58 56.55 -3.86
N ILE A 257 3.59 56.26 -3.01
CA ILE A 257 2.61 57.25 -2.54
C ILE A 257 3.34 58.40 -1.83
N TYR A 258 4.27 58.08 -0.93
CA TYR A 258 5.06 59.09 -0.22
C TYR A 258 5.82 60.00 -1.19
N HIS A 259 6.49 59.44 -2.20
CA HIS A 259 7.23 60.21 -3.20
C HIS A 259 6.33 61.11 -4.04
N ILE A 260 5.16 60.61 -4.46
CA ILE A 260 4.18 61.39 -5.23
C ILE A 260 3.63 62.54 -4.37
N HIS A 261 3.20 62.25 -3.14
CA HIS A 261 2.68 63.27 -2.22
C HIS A 261 3.74 64.34 -1.92
N HIS A 262 4.96 63.92 -1.64
CA HIS A 262 6.07 64.83 -1.38
C HIS A 262 6.45 65.68 -2.61
N LYS A 263 6.37 65.12 -3.82
CA LYS A 263 6.51 65.91 -5.06
C LYS A 263 5.38 66.91 -5.23
N LEU A 264 4.12 66.53 -4.99
CA LEU A 264 2.97 67.42 -5.12
C LEU A 264 2.99 68.56 -4.08
N THR A 265 3.49 68.30 -2.87
CA THR A 265 3.61 69.31 -1.81
C THR A 265 4.78 70.28 -2.03
N ARG A 266 5.81 69.92 -2.81
CA ARG A 266 6.90 70.82 -3.22
C ARG A 266 6.55 71.74 -4.39
N PHE A 267 5.44 71.50 -5.10
CA PHE A 267 4.92 72.42 -6.12
C PHE A 267 3.71 73.20 -5.56
N PRO A 268 3.91 74.37 -4.94
CA PRO A 268 2.78 75.26 -4.66
C PRO A 268 2.09 75.60 -5.99
N ARG A 269 0.76 75.46 -6.05
CA ARG A 269 -0.06 75.99 -7.15
C ARG A 269 0.38 77.43 -7.39
N LYS A 270 1.02 77.70 -8.53
CA LYS A 270 1.03 79.07 -9.06
C LYS A 270 -0.42 79.41 -9.39
N SER A 271 -1.06 80.09 -8.44
CA SER A 271 -2.31 80.81 -8.66
C SER A 271 -2.04 81.78 -9.81
N GLN A 272 -2.55 81.46 -10.99
CA GLN A 272 -2.57 82.37 -12.11
C GLN A 272 -3.68 83.39 -11.83
N LYS A 273 -3.28 84.52 -11.20
CA LYS A 273 -4.03 85.78 -11.23
C LYS A 273 -3.34 86.72 -12.23
N GLY A 274 -4.16 87.42 -13.03
CA GLY A 274 -3.79 88.49 -13.97
C GLY A 274 -4.10 88.08 -15.41
N PHE A 275 -4.92 88.79 -16.19
CA PHE A 275 -5.47 90.15 -16.12
C PHE A 275 -6.88 90.13 -16.74
#